data_AF-A0A7J6SN75-F1
#
_entry.id   AF-A0A7J6SN75-F1
#
_cell.length_a   1.000
_cell.length_b   1.000
_cell.length_c   1.000
_cell.angle_alpha   90.00
_cell.angle_beta   90.00
_cell.angle_gamma   90.00
#
_symmetry.space_group_name_H-M   'P 1'
#
loop_
_entity.id
_entity.type
_entity.pdbx_description
1 polymer ?
#
loop_
_entity_poly.entity_id
_entity_poly.type
_entity_poly.pdbx_seq_one_letter_code
_entity_poly.pdbx_strand_id
1 'polypeptide(L)'
;SLSGYMRAPRIHKALWISSLFSPTALSIADLSDNRGAPSDATQARMLTGERTLCPYSTGSQKFGYIQVSPLNKYFYAAIEADKEPGTASTFMYFEGGPGGSSLTAALRENGPCIRDFDTRRLRLNLYSWTGQANGVW
;
A
#
# COMPACT_ATOMS: atom_id res chain seq x y z
N SER A 1 15.04 70.31 21.51
CA SER A 1 15.38 70.68 20.13
C SER A 1 15.11 69.50 19.21
N LEU A 2 14.91 69.77 17.92
CA LEU A 2 14.62 68.86 16.77
C LEU A 2 15.24 67.45 16.88
N SER A 3 14.47 66.37 16.65
CA SER A 3 14.17 65.74 15.33
C SER A 3 15.41 65.10 14.67
N GLY A 4 15.41 63.85 14.20
CA GLY A 4 14.36 62.82 14.20
C GLY A 4 14.80 61.59 13.39
N TYR A 5 13.97 60.55 13.29
CA TYR A 5 14.14 59.46 12.31
C TYR A 5 12.80 59.15 11.64
N MET A 6 12.80 59.03 10.31
CA MET A 6 11.60 58.85 9.49
C MET A 6 11.25 57.37 9.26
N ARG A 7 9.94 57.09 9.33
CA ARG A 7 9.06 56.16 8.54
C ARG A 7 9.74 55.23 7.50
N ALA A 8 9.24 54.03 7.16
CA ALA A 8 7.89 53.41 7.23
C ALA A 8 8.02 51.87 6.98
N PRO A 9 6.96 51.07 6.70
CA PRO A 9 5.51 51.22 6.95
C PRO A 9 4.87 49.96 7.66
N ARG A 10 3.54 49.99 7.86
CA ARG A 10 2.69 48.76 8.03
C ARG A 10 2.70 47.99 6.68
N ILE A 11 2.23 46.74 6.49
CA ILE A 11 1.14 45.91 7.03
C ILE A 11 1.56 44.42 6.80
N HIS A 12 0.94 43.33 7.28
CA HIS A 12 -0.40 43.05 7.82
C HIS A 12 -0.33 42.23 9.15
N LYS A 13 -1.48 41.78 9.66
CA LYS A 13 -1.62 40.60 10.53
C LYS A 13 -2.18 39.44 9.70
N ALA A 14 -1.54 38.27 9.71
CA ALA A 14 -2.11 37.09 9.05
C ALA A 14 -3.32 36.57 9.84
N LEU A 15 -4.47 36.42 9.16
CA LEU A 15 -5.63 35.73 9.73
C LEU A 15 -5.33 34.23 9.77
N TRP A 16 -5.36 33.64 10.97
CA TRP A 16 -5.58 32.20 11.10
C TRP A 16 -7.06 31.93 10.87
N ILE A 17 -7.42 31.50 9.66
CA ILE A 17 -8.75 30.96 9.39
C ILE A 17 -8.83 29.59 10.05
N SER A 18 -9.57 29.50 11.15
CA SER A 18 -9.92 28.24 11.79
C SER A 18 -10.86 27.46 10.86
N SER A 19 -10.32 26.47 10.15
CA SER A 19 -11.11 25.56 9.31
C SER A 19 -12.09 24.79 10.18
N LEU A 20 -13.38 25.00 9.94
CA LEU A 20 -14.48 24.34 10.62
C LEU A 20 -14.54 22.85 10.24
N PHE A 21 -13.76 22.00 10.91
CA PHE A 21 -14.06 20.58 10.98
C PHE A 21 -15.28 20.40 11.90
N SER A 22 -16.47 20.34 11.31
CA SER A 22 -17.66 19.86 12.01
C SER A 22 -17.52 18.34 12.21
N PRO A 23 -17.44 17.83 13.44
CA PRO A 23 -17.42 16.40 13.67
C PRO A 23 -18.87 15.91 13.62
N THR A 24 -19.35 15.53 12.43
CA THR A 24 -20.49 14.62 12.35
C THR A 24 -20.06 13.30 12.98
N ALA A 25 -20.47 13.09 14.23
CA ALA A 25 -20.16 11.88 14.97
C ALA A 25 -20.75 10.67 14.23
N LEU A 26 -19.87 9.85 13.64
CA LEU A 26 -20.19 8.48 13.28
C LEU A 26 -20.58 7.76 14.58
N SER A 27 -21.81 7.25 14.64
CA SER A 27 -22.29 6.58 15.82
C SER A 27 -21.68 5.19 15.89
N ILE A 28 -21.40 4.70 17.09
CA ILE A 28 -20.94 3.31 17.30
C ILE A 28 -21.97 2.29 16.80
N ALA A 29 -23.22 2.71 16.58
CA ALA A 29 -24.28 1.91 15.96
C ALA A 29 -24.04 1.62 14.47
N ASP A 30 -23.33 2.49 13.74
CA ASP A 30 -23.08 2.33 12.28
C ASP A 30 -22.07 1.22 11.98
N LEU A 31 -21.31 0.75 12.99
CA LEU A 31 -20.38 -0.37 12.91
C LEU A 31 -21.02 -1.75 13.13
N SER A 32 -22.35 -1.82 13.33
CA SER A 32 -23.04 -3.04 13.78
C SER A 32 -23.90 -3.74 12.72
N ASP A 33 -24.00 -3.24 11.48
CA ASP A 33 -24.77 -3.94 10.43
C ASP A 33 -23.92 -4.95 9.66
N ASN A 34 -23.59 -6.05 10.33
CA ASN A 34 -22.86 -7.19 9.74
C ASN A 34 -23.77 -8.13 8.91
N ARG A 35 -24.96 -7.67 8.52
CA ARG A 35 -26.00 -8.45 7.83
C ARG A 35 -25.82 -8.40 6.32
N GLY A 36 -24.83 -9.14 5.81
CA GLY A 36 -24.74 -9.38 4.37
C GLY A 36 -23.37 -9.72 3.81
N ALA A 37 -22.34 -9.93 4.63
CA ALA A 37 -21.06 -10.46 4.14
C ALA A 37 -21.29 -11.86 3.54
N PRO A 38 -21.12 -12.07 2.21
CA PRO A 38 -21.25 -13.40 1.64
C PRO A 38 -20.13 -14.28 2.18
N SER A 39 -20.43 -15.55 2.48
CA SER A 39 -19.42 -16.55 2.87
C SER A 39 -18.34 -16.79 1.80
N ASP A 40 -18.56 -16.28 0.59
CA ASP A 40 -17.65 -16.30 -0.56
C ASP A 40 -16.63 -15.12 -0.57
N ALA A 41 -16.80 -14.11 0.28
CA ALA A 41 -15.88 -12.96 0.34
C ALA A 41 -14.43 -13.34 0.72
N THR A 42 -14.26 -14.50 1.35
CA THR A 42 -12.97 -15.05 1.79
C THR A 42 -12.26 -15.86 0.69
N GLN A 43 -12.92 -16.21 -0.42
CA GLN A 43 -12.27 -16.97 -1.49
C GLN A 43 -11.45 -16.07 -2.43
N ALA A 44 -10.17 -15.94 -2.08
CA ALA A 44 -9.16 -15.39 -2.97
C ALA A 44 -9.10 -16.21 -4.27
N ARG A 45 -9.65 -15.68 -5.38
CA ARG A 45 -9.69 -16.40 -6.66
C ARG A 45 -8.29 -16.43 -7.29
N MET A 46 -7.58 -17.52 -7.04
CA MET A 46 -6.24 -17.77 -7.58
C MET A 46 -6.28 -17.81 -9.11
N LEU A 47 -5.38 -17.07 -9.76
CA LEU A 47 -5.20 -17.13 -11.20
C LEU A 47 -4.41 -18.38 -11.57
N THR A 48 -5.12 -19.47 -11.93
CA THR A 48 -4.53 -20.77 -12.25
C THR A 48 -3.80 -20.77 -13.59
N GLY A 49 -2.53 -20.38 -13.55
CA GLY A 49 -1.52 -20.64 -14.57
C GLY A 49 -0.16 -20.54 -13.91
N GLU A 50 0.78 -21.43 -14.27
CA GLU A 50 2.13 -21.48 -13.70
C GLU A 50 2.98 -20.30 -14.21
N ARG A 51 2.69 -19.11 -13.66
CA ARG A 51 3.35 -17.84 -13.97
C ARG A 51 3.76 -17.18 -12.67
N THR A 52 4.94 -17.56 -12.17
CA THR A 52 5.64 -16.83 -11.12
C THR A 52 5.94 -15.40 -11.60
N LEU A 53 5.74 -14.41 -10.73
CA LEU A 53 6.13 -13.02 -10.98
C LEU A 53 7.64 -12.89 -10.99
N CYS A 54 8.35 -13.67 -10.17
CA CYS A 54 9.80 -13.71 -10.10
C CYS A 54 10.29 -15.17 -10.18
N PRO A 55 10.97 -15.57 -11.28
CA PRO A 55 11.48 -16.95 -11.42
C PRO A 55 12.72 -17.25 -10.56
N TYR A 56 13.28 -16.25 -9.88
CA TYR A 56 14.46 -16.41 -9.02
C TYR A 56 14.13 -16.57 -7.53
N SER A 57 12.86 -16.41 -7.14
CA SER A 57 12.36 -16.66 -5.78
C SER A 57 11.98 -18.14 -5.64
N THR A 58 12.34 -18.73 -4.50
CA THR A 58 11.99 -20.10 -4.12
C THR A 58 10.67 -20.18 -3.36
N GLY A 59 10.21 -19.05 -2.79
CA GLY A 59 8.89 -18.95 -2.16
C GLY A 59 7.72 -19.11 -3.13
N SER A 60 6.62 -19.71 -2.68
CA SER A 60 5.40 -19.82 -3.49
C SER A 60 4.82 -18.43 -3.79
N GLN A 61 4.33 -18.24 -5.01
CA GLN A 61 3.78 -16.98 -5.49
C GLN A 61 2.34 -17.16 -5.92
N LYS A 62 1.43 -16.40 -5.29
CA LYS A 62 -0.02 -16.54 -5.44
C LYS A 62 -0.61 -15.18 -5.78
N PHE A 63 -1.38 -15.13 -6.86
CA PHE A 63 -2.02 -13.91 -7.37
C PHE A 63 -3.51 -14.14 -7.52
N GLY A 64 -4.30 -13.13 -7.20
CA GLY A 64 -5.76 -13.24 -7.28
C GLY A 64 -6.46 -11.95 -6.89
N TYR A 65 -7.75 -12.09 -6.59
CA TYR A 65 -8.60 -11.00 -6.15
C TYR A 65 -9.31 -11.35 -4.84
N ILE A 66 -9.38 -10.39 -3.92
CA ILE A 66 -10.15 -10.46 -2.67
C ILE A 66 -11.35 -9.51 -2.81
N GLN A 67 -12.54 -9.96 -2.45
CA GLN A 67 -13.75 -9.13 -2.46
C GLN A 67 -13.79 -8.31 -1.16
N VAL A 68 -13.81 -6.97 -1.27
CA VAL A 68 -13.78 -6.06 -0.10
C VAL A 68 -15.10 -5.30 0.11
N SER A 69 -15.96 -5.27 -0.89
CA SER A 69 -17.36 -4.84 -0.81
C SER A 69 -18.14 -5.47 -1.97
N PRO A 70 -19.48 -5.40 -2.03
CA PRO A 70 -20.25 -6.00 -3.13
C PRO A 70 -19.84 -5.55 -4.54
N LEU A 71 -19.26 -4.36 -4.69
CA LEU A 71 -18.84 -3.79 -5.97
C LEU A 71 -17.32 -3.80 -6.19
N ASN A 72 -16.51 -3.89 -5.13
CA ASN A 72 -15.05 -3.70 -5.21
C ASN A 72 -14.28 -4.99 -4.90
N LYS A 73 -13.28 -5.27 -5.74
CA LYS A 73 -12.27 -6.31 -5.54
C LYS A 73 -10.88 -5.69 -5.57
N TYR A 74 -10.01 -6.10 -4.66
CA TYR A 74 -8.60 -5.73 -4.70
C TYR A 74 -7.78 -6.90 -5.28
N PHE A 75 -6.90 -6.59 -6.22
CA PHE A 75 -5.87 -7.52 -6.67
C PHE A 75 -4.80 -7.64 -5.58
N TYR A 76 -4.23 -8.83 -5.40
CA TYR A 76 -3.09 -9.04 -4.50
C TYR A 76 -2.00 -9.88 -5.17
N ALA A 77 -0.76 -9.65 -4.75
CA ALA A 77 0.40 -10.50 -4.95
C ALA A 77 0.92 -10.96 -3.59
N ALA A 78 0.72 -12.25 -3.27
CA ALA A 78 1.29 -12.88 -2.09
C ALA A 78 2.52 -13.69 -2.50
N ILE A 79 3.65 -13.43 -1.87
CA ILE A 79 4.92 -14.12 -2.10
C ILE A 79 5.42 -14.63 -0.76
N GLU A 80 5.56 -15.95 -0.64
CA GLU A 80 6.10 -16.59 0.55
C GLU A 80 7.60 -16.31 0.70
N ALA A 81 8.13 -16.44 1.91
CA ALA A 81 9.55 -16.27 2.16
C ALA A 81 10.37 -17.33 1.43
N ASP A 82 11.51 -16.93 0.86
CA ASP A 82 12.48 -17.84 0.23
C ASP A 82 13.11 -18.80 1.26
N LYS A 83 13.10 -18.42 2.55
CA LYS A 83 13.61 -19.18 3.69
C LYS A 83 12.51 -19.38 4.75
N GLU A 84 12.29 -20.65 5.13
CA GLU A 84 11.38 -21.07 6.21
C GLU A 84 9.96 -20.43 6.18
N PRO A 85 9.24 -20.41 5.04
CA PRO A 85 8.00 -19.65 4.88
C PRO A 85 6.90 -20.00 5.88
N GLY A 86 6.86 -21.23 6.40
CA GLY A 86 5.92 -21.66 7.43
C GLY A 86 6.16 -21.08 8.83
N THR A 87 7.31 -20.45 9.08
CA THR A 87 7.65 -19.77 10.35
C THR A 87 8.10 -18.31 10.18
N ALA A 88 8.36 -17.89 8.95
CA ALA A 88 8.68 -16.52 8.59
C ALA A 88 7.56 -15.54 8.98
N SER A 89 7.94 -14.33 9.42
CA SER A 89 6.99 -13.26 9.71
C SER A 89 6.28 -12.82 8.43
N THR A 90 5.02 -12.35 8.55
CA THR A 90 4.25 -11.85 7.41
C THR A 90 4.12 -10.33 7.48
N PHE A 91 4.38 -9.65 6.37
CA PHE A 91 4.10 -8.22 6.19
C PHE A 91 3.07 -7.99 5.07
N MET A 92 2.42 -6.82 5.13
CA MET A 92 1.56 -6.30 4.09
C MET A 92 2.04 -4.90 3.72
N TYR A 93 2.15 -4.62 2.43
CA TYR A 93 2.73 -3.38 1.91
C TYR A 93 1.69 -2.62 1.08
N PHE A 94 1.47 -1.35 1.42
CA PHE A 94 0.56 -0.46 0.69
C PHE A 94 1.35 0.70 0.11
N GLU A 95 1.40 0.79 -1.22
CA GLU A 95 2.01 1.94 -1.88
C GLU A 95 1.13 3.19 -1.75
N GLY A 96 1.78 4.35 -1.58
CA GLY A 96 1.14 5.58 -1.15
C GLY A 96 0.58 6.47 -2.27
N GLY A 97 0.66 7.78 -2.04
CA GLY A 97 0.01 8.80 -2.85
C GLY A 97 -1.50 8.82 -2.62
N PRO A 98 -2.30 8.98 -3.69
CA PRO A 98 -3.54 8.23 -3.80
C PRO A 98 -3.61 7.47 -5.14
N GLY A 99 -4.01 6.20 -5.09
CA GLY A 99 -4.11 5.34 -6.28
C GLY A 99 -2.80 4.71 -6.77
N GLY A 100 -1.73 4.78 -5.97
CA GLY A 100 -0.52 4.00 -6.19
C GLY A 100 -0.81 2.49 -6.16
N SER A 101 -0.03 1.71 -6.91
CA SER A 101 -0.13 0.24 -6.91
C SER A 101 1.03 -0.36 -6.13
N SER A 102 0.74 -1.16 -5.10
CA SER A 102 1.74 -1.93 -4.33
C SER A 102 2.61 -2.86 -5.19
N LEU A 103 2.10 -3.29 -6.35
CA LEU A 103 2.89 -4.04 -7.33
C LEU A 103 4.08 -3.25 -7.88
N THR A 104 4.05 -1.91 -7.78
CA THR A 104 5.18 -1.02 -8.08
C THR A 104 6.34 -1.30 -7.11
N ALA A 105 6.08 -1.27 -5.80
CA ALA A 105 7.09 -1.56 -4.78
C ALA A 105 7.59 -3.01 -4.88
N ALA A 106 6.70 -3.98 -5.11
CA ALA A 106 7.06 -5.38 -5.35
C ALA A 106 8.05 -5.55 -6.53
N LEU A 107 7.95 -4.68 -7.55
CA LEU A 107 8.77 -4.75 -8.78
C LEU A 107 9.87 -3.69 -8.87
N ARG A 108 10.00 -2.77 -7.93
CA ARG A 108 11.00 -1.68 -7.96
C ARG A 108 11.82 -1.53 -6.69
N GLU A 109 11.34 -2.04 -5.56
CA GLU A 109 11.87 -1.73 -4.24
C GLU A 109 12.19 -3.00 -3.44
N ASN A 110 11.17 -3.70 -2.94
CA ASN A 110 11.33 -4.67 -1.84
C ASN A 110 10.91 -6.11 -2.16
N GLY A 111 10.31 -6.39 -3.32
CA GLY A 111 10.02 -7.75 -3.76
C GLY A 111 11.22 -8.49 -4.34
N PRO A 112 11.06 -9.79 -4.68
CA PRO A 112 12.16 -10.69 -5.04
C PRO A 112 12.82 -10.40 -6.39
N CYS A 113 12.12 -9.72 -7.29
CA CYS A 113 12.64 -9.33 -8.59
C CYS A 113 12.43 -7.84 -8.80
N ILE A 114 13.48 -7.14 -9.23
CA ILE A 114 13.35 -5.78 -9.75
C ILE A 114 13.11 -5.83 -11.25
N ARG A 115 12.16 -5.04 -11.74
CA ARG A 115 11.93 -4.78 -13.14
C ARG A 115 13.02 -3.85 -13.68
N ASP A 116 13.75 -4.34 -14.66
CA ASP A 116 14.67 -3.56 -15.47
C ASP A 116 13.89 -2.89 -16.61
N PHE A 117 14.12 -1.58 -16.82
CA PHE A 117 13.34 -0.78 -17.77
C PHE A 117 13.94 -0.77 -19.17
N ASP A 118 15.26 -0.88 -19.28
CA ASP A 118 15.98 -0.86 -20.56
C ASP A 118 15.87 -2.22 -21.26
N THR A 119 16.20 -3.29 -20.54
CA THR A 119 16.15 -4.67 -21.06
C THR A 119 14.73 -5.27 -21.04
N ARG A 120 13.81 -4.63 -20.30
CA ARG A 120 12.45 -5.12 -20.00
C ARG A 120 12.39 -6.46 -19.25
N ARG A 121 13.53 -6.94 -18.72
CA ARG A 121 13.63 -8.19 -17.96
C ARG A 121 13.41 -7.99 -16.47
N LEU A 122 13.30 -9.10 -15.75
CA LEU A 122 13.40 -9.12 -14.30
C LEU A 122 14.82 -9.51 -13.92
N ARG A 123 15.33 -8.91 -12.85
CA ARG A 123 16.59 -9.28 -12.20
C ARG A 123 16.34 -9.60 -10.73
N LEU A 124 17.05 -10.58 -10.18
CA LEU A 124 17.00 -10.92 -8.76
C LEU A 124 17.28 -9.69 -7.89
N ASN A 125 16.51 -9.52 -6.83
CA ASN A 125 16.74 -8.55 -5.77
C ASN A 125 17.50 -9.21 -4.62
N LEU A 126 18.81 -8.97 -4.51
CA LEU A 126 19.65 -9.50 -3.42
C LEU A 126 19.28 -8.95 -2.04
N TYR A 127 18.46 -7.90 -1.98
CA TYR A 127 17.96 -7.27 -0.76
C TYR A 127 16.43 -7.40 -0.61
N SER A 128 15.83 -8.41 -1.25
CA SER A 128 14.40 -8.68 -1.14
C SER A 128 13.97 -8.90 0.31
N TRP A 129 12.83 -8.33 0.70
CA TRP A 129 12.20 -8.63 1.99
C TRP A 129 11.67 -10.07 2.03
N THR A 130 11.36 -10.66 0.86
CA THR A 130 11.01 -12.10 0.75
C THR A 130 12.15 -13.04 1.12
N GLY A 131 13.39 -12.55 1.23
CA GLY A 131 14.50 -13.39 1.66
C GLY A 131 14.32 -13.96 3.08
N GLN A 132 13.47 -13.34 3.92
CA GLN A 132 13.20 -13.77 5.31
C GLN A 132 11.73 -13.64 5.77
N ALA A 133 10.83 -13.05 4.97
CA ALA A 133 9.46 -12.75 5.38
C ALA A 133 8.44 -13.03 4.27
N ASN A 134 7.24 -13.48 4.62
CA ASN A 134 6.12 -13.58 3.70
C ASN A 134 5.58 -12.18 3.39
N GLY A 135 5.41 -11.81 2.12
CA GLY A 135 4.95 -10.48 1.71
C GLY A 135 3.62 -10.53 0.97
N VAL A 136 2.74 -9.58 1.29
CA VAL A 136 1.52 -9.30 0.51
C VAL A 136 1.54 -7.85 0.02
N TRP A 137 1.42 -7.67 -1.29
CA TRP A 137 1.28 -6.37 -1.98
C TRP A 137 -0.09 -6.29 -2.66
#